data_AF-A0A4Z2E523-F1
#
_entry.id   AF-A0A4Z2E523-F1
#
_cell.length_a   1.000
_cell.length_b   1.000
_cell.length_c   1.000
_cell.angle_alpha   90.00
_cell.angle_beta   90.00
_cell.angle_gamma   90.00
#
_symmetry.space_group_name_H-M   'P 1'
#
loop_
_entity.id
_entity.type
_entity.pdbx_description
1 polymer ?
#
loop_
_entity_poly.entity_id
_entity_poly.type
_entity_poly.pdbx_seq_one_letter_code
_entity_poly.pdbx_strand_id
1 'polypeptide(L)'
;MPLFANADPNFVTAMLTKLRFEVFQPADYIIREGTIGKKMYFIQHGVVSVLTKGSLGMKLMDGSYFGGVAPLYYTLLYSIILYHTLLYSIMLYIILYYNMVYSFLLYYTISYSTILYYVILYSIILYSALFYYILLYSTLLYFIMLYYTRL
;
A
#
# COMPACT_ATOMS: atom_id res chain seq x y z
N MET A 1 -14.20 13.62 31.18
CA MET A 1 -14.52 12.18 31.17
C MET A 1 -13.23 11.38 31.06
N PRO A 2 -12.91 10.51 32.04
CA PRO A 2 -11.63 9.78 32.08
C PRO A 2 -11.43 8.82 30.89
N LEU A 3 -12.52 8.39 30.23
CA LEU A 3 -12.45 7.49 29.08
C LEU A 3 -11.82 8.11 27.82
N PHE A 4 -11.80 9.44 27.72
CA PHE A 4 -11.25 10.18 26.58
C PHE A 4 -10.04 11.05 26.95
N ALA A 5 -9.54 10.94 28.18
CA ALA A 5 -8.45 11.79 28.67
C ALA A 5 -7.16 11.65 27.84
N ASN A 6 -6.94 10.48 27.23
CA ASN A 6 -5.78 10.18 26.38
C ASN A 6 -6.15 9.96 24.90
N ALA A 7 -7.39 10.27 24.50
CA ALA A 7 -7.85 10.06 23.13
C ALA A 7 -7.45 11.24 22.22
N ASP A 8 -7.21 10.97 20.94
CA ASP A 8 -6.88 11.99 19.94
C ASP A 8 -7.98 13.07 19.89
N PRO A 9 -7.64 14.38 20.01
CA PRO A 9 -8.62 15.47 19.96
C PRO A 9 -9.54 15.43 18.72
N ASN A 10 -9.01 14.99 17.58
CA ASN A 10 -9.79 14.86 16.35
C ASN A 10 -10.82 13.73 16.45
N PHE A 11 -10.46 12.64 17.13
CA PHE A 11 -11.38 11.54 17.40
C PHE A 11 -12.50 11.96 18.37
N VAL A 12 -12.15 12.71 19.42
CA VAL A 12 -13.13 13.20 20.40
C VAL A 12 -14.13 14.15 19.74
N THR A 13 -13.66 15.12 18.94
CA THR A 13 -14.55 16.04 18.22
C THR A 13 -15.45 15.31 17.22
N ALA A 14 -14.91 14.38 16.43
CA ALA A 14 -15.71 13.55 15.53
C ALA A 14 -16.76 12.71 16.28
N MET A 15 -16.45 12.19 17.46
CA MET A 15 -17.40 11.47 18.29
C MET A 15 -18.51 12.39 18.84
N LEU A 16 -18.15 13.57 19.34
CA LEU A 16 -19.11 14.55 19.84
C LEU A 16 -20.11 14.98 18.76
N THR A 17 -19.68 15.16 17.50
CA THR A 17 -20.59 15.51 16.39
C THR A 17 -21.61 14.41 16.06
N LYS A 18 -21.33 13.15 16.43
CA LYS A 18 -22.24 12.02 16.21
C LYS A 18 -23.17 11.73 17.39
N LEU A 19 -22.94 12.37 18.55
CA LEU A 19 -23.82 12.23 19.70
C LEU A 19 -25.17 12.90 19.42
N ARG A 20 -26.24 12.25 19.89
CA ARG A 20 -27.60 12.78 19.85
C ARG A 20 -28.09 12.99 21.26
N PHE A 21 -28.65 14.17 21.52
CA PHE A 21 -29.31 14.45 22.79
C PHE A 21 -30.65 13.72 22.82
N GLU A 22 -30.82 12.86 23.82
CA GLU A 22 -32.08 12.18 24.12
C GLU A 22 -32.46 12.54 25.57
N VAL A 23 -33.72 12.90 25.78
CA VAL A 23 -34.27 13.26 27.10
C VAL A 23 -35.26 12.18 27.52
N PHE A 24 -35.11 11.70 28.75
CA PHE A 24 -35.96 10.68 29.35
C PHE A 24 -36.65 11.24 30.59
N GLN A 25 -37.88 10.81 30.84
CA GLN A 25 -38.64 11.23 32.02
C GLN A 25 -38.31 10.35 33.23
N PRO A 26 -38.60 10.81 34.46
CA PRO A 26 -38.50 9.97 35.65
C PRO A 26 -39.34 8.70 35.47
N ALA A 27 -38.76 7.54 35.83
CA ALA A 27 -39.33 6.20 35.66
C ALA A 27 -39.30 5.59 34.24
N ASP A 28 -38.75 6.27 33.24
CA ASP A 28 -38.52 5.67 31.92
C ASP A 28 -37.39 4.61 31.96
N TYR A 29 -37.61 3.51 31.23
CA TYR A 29 -36.60 2.47 31.04
C TYR A 29 -35.77 2.72 29.78
N ILE A 30 -34.50 3.07 29.95
CA ILE A 30 -33.58 3.39 28.85
C ILE A 30 -33.02 2.12 28.18
N ILE A 31 -32.59 1.12 28.99
CA ILE A 31 -32.02 -0.15 28.51
C ILE A 31 -32.57 -1.29 29.36
N ARG A 32 -32.84 -2.43 28.71
CA ARG A 32 -33.27 -3.67 29.38
C ARG A 32 -32.18 -4.72 29.28
N GLU A 33 -31.90 -5.41 30.38
CA GLU A 33 -31.01 -6.56 30.43
C GLU A 33 -31.45 -7.62 29.41
N GLY A 34 -30.50 -8.22 28.68
CA GLY A 34 -30.77 -9.21 27.64
C GLY A 34 -31.06 -8.63 26.25
N THR A 35 -31.12 -7.30 26.09
CA THR A 35 -31.19 -6.65 24.77
C THR A 35 -29.78 -6.38 24.22
N ILE A 36 -29.60 -6.51 22.90
CA ILE A 36 -28.32 -6.21 22.24
C ILE A 36 -28.05 -4.70 22.35
N GLY A 37 -27.05 -4.33 23.15
CA GLY A 37 -26.64 -2.95 23.36
C GLY A 37 -26.00 -2.33 22.11
N LYS A 38 -26.82 -1.65 21.30
CA LYS A 38 -26.36 -0.93 20.09
C LYS A 38 -25.95 0.52 20.35
N LYS A 39 -26.24 1.06 21.54
CA LYS A 39 -25.97 2.45 21.92
C LYS A 39 -25.23 2.50 23.26
N MET A 40 -24.39 3.52 23.38
CA MET A 40 -23.77 3.95 24.62
C MET A 40 -24.33 5.33 24.97
N TYR A 41 -24.67 5.54 26.23
CA TYR A 41 -25.25 6.78 26.73
C TYR A 41 -24.29 7.46 27.70
N PHE A 42 -24.27 8.79 27.63
CA PHE A 42 -23.50 9.66 28.50
C PHE A 42 -24.48 10.53 29.28
N ILE A 43 -24.39 10.53 30.61
CA ILE A 43 -25.27 11.33 31.46
C ILE A 43 -24.71 12.75 31.51
N GLN A 44 -25.39 13.67 30.85
CA GLN A 44 -25.07 15.09 30.94
C GLN A 44 -25.60 15.70 32.24
N HIS A 45 -26.88 15.46 32.55
CA HIS A 45 -27.53 15.91 33.78
C HIS A 45 -28.64 14.94 34.20
N GLY A 46 -28.68 14.56 35.47
CA GLY A 46 -29.68 13.67 36.07
C GLY A 46 -29.09 12.42 36.74
N VAL A 47 -29.97 11.59 37.29
CA VAL A 47 -29.59 10.35 37.98
C VAL A 47 -30.29 9.16 37.33
N VAL A 48 -29.51 8.15 36.96
CA VAL A 48 -30.02 6.89 36.39
C VAL A 48 -29.78 5.77 37.41
N SER A 49 -30.83 5.06 37.78
CA SER A 49 -30.75 3.89 38.64
C SER A 49 -30.67 2.61 37.80
N VAL A 50 -29.60 1.85 37.97
CA VAL A 50 -29.49 0.49 37.43
C VAL A 50 -30.33 -0.43 38.30
N LEU A 51 -31.10 -1.33 37.70
CA LEU A 51 -31.92 -2.32 38.41
C LEU A 51 -31.43 -3.72 38.03
N THR A 52 -30.94 -4.48 39.01
CA THR A 52 -30.49 -5.87 38.84
C THR A 52 -31.47 -6.78 39.59
N LYS A 53 -31.63 -8.05 39.14
CA LYS A 53 -32.67 -9.00 39.62
C LYS A 53 -32.62 -9.41 41.11
N GLY A 54 -31.98 -8.66 42.02
CA GLY A 54 -31.95 -9.00 43.44
C GLY A 54 -31.31 -7.98 44.40
N SER A 55 -30.93 -6.78 43.96
CA SER A 55 -30.35 -5.77 44.85
C SER A 55 -30.65 -4.34 44.37
N LEU A 56 -30.68 -3.39 45.31
CA LEU A 56 -30.74 -1.95 45.02
C LEU A 56 -29.54 -1.60 44.13
N GLY A 57 -29.79 -1.44 42.84
CA GLY A 57 -28.71 -1.27 41.88
C GLY A 57 -28.12 0.14 41.91
N MET A 58 -26.96 0.25 41.27
CA MET A 58 -26.09 1.41 41.30
C MET A 58 -26.78 2.66 40.75
N LYS A 59 -26.60 3.81 41.41
CA LYS A 59 -27.01 5.10 40.88
C LYS A 59 -25.85 5.73 40.13
N LEU A 60 -26.09 6.08 38.87
CA LEU A 60 -25.17 6.81 38.01
C LEU A 60 -25.59 8.27 37.99
N MET A 61 -24.62 9.16 38.14
CA MET A 61 -24.84 10.61 38.21
C MET A 61 -24.20 11.30 36.99
N ASP A 62 -24.37 12.62 36.90
CA ASP A 62 -23.72 13.51 35.94
C ASP A 62 -22.26 13.12 35.66
N GLY A 63 -21.91 12.97 34.39
CA GLY A 63 -20.58 12.56 33.94
C GLY A 63 -20.35 11.05 33.86
N SER A 64 -21.28 10.22 34.37
CA SER A 64 -21.23 8.77 34.23
C SER A 64 -21.71 8.31 32.84
N TYR A 65 -21.36 7.09 32.44
CA TYR A 65 -21.77 6.50 31.17
C TYR A 65 -22.27 5.06 31.37
N PHE A 66 -23.13 4.58 30.47
CA PHE A 66 -23.64 3.21 30.49
C PHE A 66 -24.08 2.75 29.09
N GLY A 67 -24.28 1.44 28.90
CA GLY A 67 -24.68 0.85 27.63
C GLY A 67 -23.59 -0.01 26.99
N GLY A 68 -23.82 -0.44 25.75
CA GLY A 68 -22.93 -1.36 25.05
C GLY A 68 -21.68 -0.66 24.50
N VAL A 69 -20.49 -1.13 24.85
CA VAL A 69 -19.20 -0.70 24.26
C VAL A 69 -18.98 -1.22 22.84
N ALA A 70 -19.86 -2.10 22.36
CA ALA A 70 -19.77 -2.74 21.04
C ALA A 70 -19.59 -1.75 19.87
N PRO A 71 -20.33 -0.63 19.76
CA PRO A 71 -20.22 0.27 18.61
C PRO A 71 -18.83 0.90 18.49
N LEU A 72 -18.22 1.29 19.61
CA LEU A 72 -16.87 1.85 19.65
C LEU A 72 -15.84 0.83 19.15
N TYR A 73 -15.93 -0.40 19.63
CA TYR A 73 -15.06 -1.49 19.20
C TYR A 73 -15.19 -1.79 17.71
N TYR A 74 -16.42 -1.85 17.17
CA TYR A 74 -16.63 -2.04 15.73
C TYR A 74 -16.05 -0.90 14.89
N THR A 75 -16.22 0.36 15.31
CA THR A 75 -15.65 1.50 14.58
C THR A 75 -14.12 1.51 14.60
N LEU A 76 -13.51 1.20 15.75
CA LEU A 76 -12.06 1.10 15.87
C LEU A 76 -11.51 -0.04 15.02
N LEU A 77 -12.10 -1.23 15.11
CA LEU A 77 -11.67 -2.40 14.35
C LEU A 77 -11.82 -2.16 12.84
N TYR A 78 -12.91 -1.51 12.39
CA TYR A 78 -13.07 -1.12 10.99
C TYR A 78 -12.00 -0.12 10.53
N SER A 79 -11.67 0.88 11.36
CA SER A 79 -10.62 1.86 11.04
C SER A 79 -9.23 1.22 10.94
N ILE A 80 -8.94 0.23 11.79
CA ILE A 80 -7.68 -0.53 11.77
C ILE A 80 -7.58 -1.37 10.49
N ILE A 81 -8.65 -2.10 10.13
CA ILE A 81 -8.68 -2.90 8.91
C ILE A 81 -8.49 -1.99 7.69
N LEU A 82 -9.24 -0.88 7.62
CA LEU A 82 -9.15 0.05 6.50
C LEU A 82 -7.74 0.62 6.34
N TYR A 83 -7.11 1.04 7.44
CA TYR A 83 -5.72 1.49 7.43
C TYR A 83 -4.77 0.43 6.89
N HIS A 84 -4.91 -0.82 7.36
CA HIS A 84 -4.05 -1.90 6.93
C HIS A 84 -4.22 -2.25 5.44
N THR A 85 -5.47 -2.22 4.94
CA THR A 85 -5.76 -2.44 3.51
C THR A 85 -5.17 -1.35 2.61
N LEU A 86 -5.23 -0.08 3.04
CA LEU A 86 -4.61 1.02 2.31
C LEU A 86 -3.08 0.86 2.27
N LEU A 87 -2.46 0.54 3.40
CA LEU A 87 -1.01 0.35 3.49
C LEU A 87 -0.55 -0.79 2.57
N TYR A 88 -1.30 -1.89 2.53
CA TYR A 88 -1.04 -2.99 1.60
C TYR A 88 -1.14 -2.55 0.13
N SER A 89 -2.17 -1.77 -0.22
CA SER A 89 -2.34 -1.28 -1.59
C SER A 89 -1.19 -0.37 -2.04
N ILE A 90 -0.66 0.46 -1.13
CA ILE A 90 0.49 1.33 -1.40
C ILE A 90 1.76 0.50 -1.63
N MET A 91 2.02 -0.49 -0.79
CA MET A 91 3.18 -1.37 -0.96
C MET A 91 3.13 -2.12 -2.30
N LEU A 92 1.96 -2.63 -2.70
CA LEU A 92 1.78 -3.31 -3.97
C LEU A 92 2.04 -2.37 -5.16
N TYR A 93 1.58 -1.12 -5.08
CA TYR A 93 1.85 -0.12 -6.11
C TYR A 93 3.36 0.16 -6.27
N ILE A 94 4.09 0.29 -5.14
CA ILE A 94 5.55 0.51 -5.16
C ILE A 94 6.27 -0.67 -5.82
N ILE A 95 5.88 -1.91 -5.48
CA ILE A 95 6.48 -3.12 -6.06
C ILE A 95 6.25 -3.16 -7.57
N LEU A 96 5.04 -2.85 -8.02
CA LEU A 96 4.70 -2.85 -9.44
C LEU A 96 5.49 -1.79 -10.21
N TYR A 97 5.62 -0.59 -9.65
CA TYR A 97 6.43 0.49 -10.23
C TYR A 97 7.90 0.07 -10.37
N TYR A 98 8.48 -0.51 -9.31
CA TYR A 98 9.87 -0.96 -9.35
C TYR A 98 10.11 -2.04 -10.40
N ASN A 99 9.19 -3.00 -10.54
CA ASN A 99 9.26 -4.03 -11.57
C ASN A 99 9.19 -3.43 -12.99
N MET A 100 8.32 -2.45 -13.21
CA MET A 100 8.23 -1.75 -14.50
C MET A 100 9.58 -1.10 -14.84
N VAL A 101 10.15 -0.31 -13.93
CA VAL A 101 11.45 0.36 -14.15
C VAL A 101 12.57 -0.66 -14.41
N TYR A 102 12.61 -1.76 -13.65
CA TYR A 102 13.60 -2.82 -13.85
C TYR A 102 13.50 -3.45 -15.24
N SER A 103 12.28 -3.75 -15.70
CA SER A 103 12.05 -4.33 -17.03
C SER A 103 12.50 -3.40 -18.15
N PHE A 104 12.29 -2.08 -18.01
CA PHE A 104 12.80 -1.09 -18.96
C PHE A 104 14.32 -1.08 -19.00
N LEU A 105 14.98 -1.04 -17.84
CA LEU A 105 16.44 -1.02 -17.77
C LEU A 105 17.05 -2.28 -18.41
N LEU A 106 16.45 -3.44 -18.14
CA LEU A 106 16.88 -4.73 -18.70
C LEU A 106 16.70 -4.79 -20.22
N TYR A 107 15.63 -4.21 -20.75
CA TYR A 107 15.46 -4.07 -22.20
C TYR A 107 16.58 -3.23 -22.83
N TYR A 108 16.91 -2.09 -22.22
CA TYR A 108 17.98 -1.23 -22.71
C TYR A 108 19.35 -1.92 -22.69
N THR A 109 19.69 -2.66 -21.64
CA THR A 109 20.97 -3.37 -21.57
C THR A 109 21.10 -4.47 -22.63
N ILE A 110 20.01 -5.19 -22.92
CA ILE A 110 19.98 -6.20 -24.00
C ILE A 110 20.10 -5.53 -25.38
N SER A 111 19.38 -4.42 -25.61
CA SER A 111 19.47 -3.70 -26.87
C SER A 111 20.89 -3.19 -27.15
N TYR A 112 21.59 -2.70 -26.12
CA TYR A 112 22.97 -2.24 -26.26
C TYR A 112 23.94 -3.40 -26.57
N SER A 113 23.82 -4.53 -25.86
CA SER A 113 24.71 -5.68 -26.11
C SER A 113 24.51 -6.29 -27.50
N THR A 114 23.28 -6.30 -28.01
CA THR A 114 22.99 -6.76 -29.38
C THR A 114 23.59 -5.85 -30.44
N ILE A 115 23.47 -4.52 -30.30
CA ILE A 115 24.10 -3.56 -31.22
C ILE A 115 25.62 -3.73 -31.22
N LEU A 116 26.23 -3.82 -30.03
CA LEU A 116 27.68 -4.01 -29.90
C LEU A 116 28.15 -5.31 -30.59
N TYR A 117 27.39 -6.40 -30.45
CA TYR A 117 27.68 -7.66 -31.13
C TYR A 117 27.68 -7.50 -32.66
N TYR A 118 26.67 -6.84 -33.24
CA TYR A 118 26.63 -6.61 -34.68
C TYR A 118 27.78 -5.74 -35.19
N VAL A 119 28.19 -4.73 -34.43
CA VAL A 119 29.35 -3.87 -34.79
C VAL A 119 30.64 -4.70 -34.84
N ILE A 120 30.87 -5.56 -33.85
CA ILE A 120 32.04 -6.44 -33.82
C ILE A 120 32.01 -7.45 -34.97
N LEU A 121 30.84 -8.04 -35.25
CA LEU A 121 30.70 -9.00 -36.34
C LEU A 121 30.97 -8.34 -37.71
N TYR A 122 30.47 -7.12 -37.92
CA TYR A 122 30.74 -6.34 -39.13
C TYR A 122 32.24 -6.03 -39.29
N SER A 123 32.92 -5.64 -38.22
CA SER A 123 34.36 -5.33 -38.29
C SER A 123 35.21 -6.56 -38.62
N ILE A 124 34.84 -7.74 -38.10
CA ILE A 124 35.48 -9.03 -38.44
C ILE A 124 35.32 -9.35 -39.93
N ILE A 125 34.10 -9.20 -40.48
CA ILE A 125 33.82 -9.47 -41.90
C ILE A 125 34.60 -8.50 -42.79
N LEU A 126 34.66 -7.21 -42.43
CA LEU A 126 35.39 -6.22 -43.20
C LEU A 126 36.90 -6.52 -43.21
N TYR A 127 37.47 -6.91 -42.07
CA TYR A 127 38.87 -7.29 -41.97
C TYR A 127 39.20 -8.53 -42.82
N SER A 128 38.34 -9.56 -42.77
CA SER A 128 38.56 -10.77 -43.56
C SER A 128 38.45 -10.51 -45.07
N ALA A 129 37.52 -9.65 -45.50
CA ALA A 129 37.40 -9.22 -46.88
C ALA A 129 38.66 -8.46 -47.36
N LEU A 130 39.16 -7.51 -46.58
CA LEU A 130 40.41 -6.79 -46.90
C LEU A 130 41.60 -7.75 -47.02
N PHE A 131 41.73 -8.70 -46.10
CA PHE A 131 42.80 -9.70 -46.15
C PHE A 131 42.74 -10.56 -47.42
N TYR A 132 41.54 -10.97 -47.84
CA TYR A 132 41.34 -11.71 -49.08
C TYR A 132 41.79 -10.90 -50.31
N TYR A 133 41.43 -9.61 -50.39
CA TYR A 133 41.87 -8.73 -51.48
C TYR A 133 43.40 -8.58 -51.55
N ILE A 134 44.07 -8.46 -50.39
CA ILE A 134 45.54 -8.36 -50.33
C ILE A 134 46.21 -9.64 -50.88
N LEU A 135 45.70 -10.82 -50.50
CA LEU A 135 46.17 -12.11 -51.01
C LEU A 135 45.93 -12.27 -52.53
N LEU A 136 44.78 -11.82 -53.02
CA LEU A 136 44.49 -11.85 -54.45
C LEU A 136 45.41 -10.92 -55.25
N TYR A 137 45.71 -9.73 -54.72
CA TYR A 137 46.64 -8.81 -55.36
C TYR A 137 48.07 -9.35 -55.39
N SER A 138 48.54 -9.96 -54.30
CA SER A 138 49.89 -10.52 -54.22
C SER A 138 50.10 -11.70 -55.18
N THR A 139 49.09 -12.57 -55.33
CA THR A 139 49.13 -13.67 -56.31
C THR A 139 49.13 -13.17 -57.75
N LEU A 140 48.31 -12.17 -58.09
CA LEU A 140 48.32 -11.52 -59.42
C LEU A 140 49.68 -10.92 -59.75
N LEU A 141 50.28 -10.17 -58.81
CA LEU A 141 51.59 -9.55 -58.99
C LEU A 141 52.69 -10.61 -59.20
N TYR A 142 52.63 -11.73 -58.46
CA TYR A 142 53.55 -12.86 -58.66
C TYR A 142 53.46 -13.42 -60.09
N PHE A 143 52.24 -13.62 -60.62
CA PHE A 143 52.06 -14.09 -61.99
C PHE A 143 52.60 -13.10 -63.04
N ILE A 144 52.41 -11.80 -62.84
CA ILE A 144 52.94 -10.75 -63.74
C ILE A 144 54.47 -10.78 -63.76
N MET A 145 55.11 -10.81 -62.58
CA MET A 145 56.58 -10.89 -62.49
C MET A 145 57.13 -12.16 -63.15
N LEU A 146 56.44 -13.29 -62.99
CA LEU A 146 56.85 -14.56 -63.60
C LEU A 146 56.68 -14.58 -65.13
N TYR A 147 55.74 -13.81 -65.68
CA TYR A 147 55.60 -13.62 -67.12
C TYR A 147 56.78 -12.80 -67.68
N TYR A 148 57.16 -11.71 -67.02
CA TYR A 148 58.27 -10.86 -67.46
C TYR A 148 59.65 -11.52 -67.35
N THR A 149 59.86 -12.47 -66.45
CA THR A 149 61.14 -13.20 -66.33
C THR A 149 61.29 -14.35 -67.33
N ARG A 150 60.22 -14.74 -68.02
CA ARG A 150 60.20 -15.81 -69.04
C ARG A 150 60.26 -15.32 -70.48
N LEU A 151 60.30 -14.00 -70.70
CA LEU A 151 60.59 -13.33 -71.97
C LEU A 151 62.08 -12.95 -72.04
#